data_AF-A0A2X3EKL6-F1
#
_entry.id   AF-A0A2X3EKL6-F1
#
_cell.length_a   1.000
_cell.length_b   1.000
_cell.length_c   1.000
_cell.angle_alpha   90.00
_cell.angle_beta   90.00
_cell.angle_gamma   90.00
#
_symmetry.space_group_name_H-M   'P 1'
#
loop_
_entity.id
_entity.type
_entity.pdbx_description
1 polymer ?
#
loop_
_entity_poly.entity_id
_entity_poly.type
_entity_poly.pdbx_seq_one_letter_code
_entity_poly.pdbx_strand_id
1 'polypeptide(L)'
;MSSPLKLVFKKEHSDEISNHSVNPVFSEVVSAFMSRRRFLQMGMVAGAAVSFPYLVKPENAFAAKANPSALSKAVSLGFTTIPVSTADTVTVPEGYIARPFYRWGDAVGIKGNLPEFKFDASNTTDEQAAQAGMHHDGMAWFSLPQGKENPAHGLLALNHEYIDNGMLFKDGTANWDLDKARKGQNAMGISVIEVKKDNVGWQVARPSSFARRITVNTPMQLSGPARHQALMKTAADPQGEVVLGTMQNCANGKTPWGTYLTCEENWSDIFVKKAPRNVLEKRYGISDSDESYRWNEVDERFSVDKTPNEPNRFGWVVEIDPYDPTSTPRKHTALGRFKHEGAAVTLAGDNRVVVYMGDDQKFEYIYKFISENKYDPGDRKANMQLLESGTLYVARFNDDGSGDWLPLIFGENGLDQSKGFDNQGDLLIKTRLAADTVGATKMDRPEWIAVDTHAKGSVYCTLTNNSDRGKEGKAPVDAANPHANNQFGHIMHWREERADPASAKFTWNILVLAGRTDSDDPKAKGSMQGAEFGSPDGLSFDHRGRAVDPD
;
A
#
# COMPACT_ATOMS: atom_id res chain seq x y z
N MET A 1 -23.95 -28.41 13.46
CA MET A 1 -22.52 -28.64 13.80
C MET A 1 -21.77 -27.43 13.26
N SER A 2 -21.02 -26.71 14.08
CA SER A 2 -20.18 -25.62 13.60
C SER A 2 -18.99 -26.21 12.85
N SER A 3 -18.86 -25.92 11.55
CA SER A 3 -17.56 -26.04 10.89
C SER A 3 -16.57 -25.15 11.64
N PRO A 4 -15.33 -25.61 11.90
CA PRO A 4 -14.33 -24.76 12.54
C PRO A 4 -14.10 -23.51 11.68
N LEU A 5 -14.08 -22.33 12.29
CA LEU A 5 -13.95 -21.02 11.63
C LEU A 5 -12.74 -20.95 10.67
N LYS A 6 -11.69 -21.76 10.92
CA LYS A 6 -10.52 -21.96 10.06
C LYS A 6 -10.81 -22.51 8.64
N LEU A 7 -12.04 -22.95 8.36
CA LEU A 7 -12.49 -23.35 7.01
C LEU A 7 -13.39 -22.30 6.33
N VAL A 8 -13.76 -21.24 7.06
CA VAL A 8 -14.65 -20.18 6.56
C VAL A 8 -13.84 -19.07 5.90
N PHE A 9 -12.81 -18.60 6.61
CA PHE A 9 -11.94 -17.50 6.19
C PHE A 9 -10.76 -17.96 5.34
N LYS A 10 -10.26 -17.06 4.49
CA LYS A 10 -8.99 -17.17 3.77
C LYS A 10 -7.85 -17.56 4.71
N LYS A 11 -6.99 -18.48 4.26
CA LYS A 11 -5.72 -18.75 4.93
C LYS A 11 -4.81 -17.53 4.74
N GLU A 12 -4.12 -17.11 5.80
CA GLU A 12 -3.16 -16.01 5.81
C GLU A 12 -2.25 -16.01 4.57
N HIS A 13 -1.88 -14.81 4.12
CA HIS A 13 -0.98 -14.61 2.98
C HIS A 13 0.35 -15.35 3.13
N SER A 14 1.03 -15.56 2.01
CA SER A 14 2.37 -16.16 2.04
C SER A 14 3.36 -15.20 2.70
N ASP A 15 3.53 -15.36 4.00
CA ASP A 15 4.42 -14.61 4.88
C ASP A 15 5.93 -14.93 4.64
N GLU A 16 6.22 -15.62 3.53
CA GLU A 16 7.55 -16.00 3.06
C GLU A 16 8.37 -14.77 2.63
N ILE A 17 9.64 -14.76 3.03
CA ILE A 17 10.58 -13.69 2.67
C ILE A 17 11.19 -14.02 1.31
N SER A 18 10.86 -13.22 0.28
CA SER A 18 11.47 -13.34 -1.05
C SER A 18 12.71 -12.45 -1.26
N ASN A 19 12.93 -11.44 -0.39
CA ASN A 19 14.11 -10.58 -0.48
C ASN A 19 15.35 -11.19 0.19
N HIS A 20 16.17 -11.84 -0.63
CA HIS A 20 17.47 -12.41 -0.24
C HIS A 20 18.69 -11.55 -0.58
N SER A 21 18.51 -10.27 -0.93
CA SER A 21 19.63 -9.39 -1.27
C SER A 21 20.57 -9.14 -0.08
N VAL A 22 21.80 -8.75 -0.36
CA VAL A 22 22.78 -8.29 0.65
C VAL A 22 22.72 -6.78 0.87
N ASN A 23 21.61 -6.14 0.49
CA ASN A 23 21.40 -4.70 0.62
C ASN A 23 21.63 -4.20 2.06
N PRO A 24 22.02 -2.92 2.22
CA PRO A 24 22.26 -2.33 3.53
C PRO A 24 21.03 -2.45 4.43
N VAL A 25 21.15 -3.38 5.35
CA VAL A 25 20.57 -3.36 6.68
C VAL A 25 21.37 -2.32 7.44
N PHE A 26 20.73 -1.34 8.09
CA PHE A 26 21.45 -0.08 8.39
C PHE A 26 22.63 -0.26 9.37
N SER A 27 22.69 -1.37 10.11
CA SER A 27 23.78 -1.67 11.04
C SER A 27 25.09 -2.14 10.37
N GLU A 28 25.89 -1.21 9.87
CA GLU A 28 27.36 -1.34 9.95
C GLU A 28 27.93 -0.15 10.76
N VAL A 29 28.55 -0.47 11.90
CA VAL A 29 29.19 0.47 12.87
C VAL A 29 28.25 1.30 13.76
N VAL A 30 27.29 0.64 14.43
CA VAL A 30 26.52 1.22 15.57
C VAL A 30 27.37 1.31 16.86
N SER A 31 28.51 2.00 16.76
CA SER A 31 29.32 2.46 17.90
C SER A 31 29.69 3.95 17.78
N ALA A 32 29.53 4.54 16.58
CA ALA A 32 29.81 5.95 16.30
C ALA A 32 28.71 6.90 16.79
N PHE A 33 27.43 6.53 16.70
CA PHE A 33 26.33 7.46 16.99
C PHE A 33 26.15 7.78 18.46
N MET A 34 26.19 6.76 19.34
CA MET A 34 26.14 6.96 20.79
C MET A 34 27.38 7.69 21.34
N SER A 35 28.54 7.51 20.69
CA SER A 35 29.80 8.12 21.13
C SER A 35 29.94 9.59 20.67
N ARG A 36 29.58 9.92 19.43
CA ARG A 36 29.60 11.32 18.93
C ARG A 36 28.67 12.24 19.71
N ARG A 37 27.46 11.78 20.07
CA ARG A 37 26.52 12.60 20.87
C ARG A 37 27.02 12.82 22.30
N ARG A 38 27.65 11.82 22.93
CA ARG A 38 28.37 11.99 24.20
C ARG A 38 29.58 12.93 24.09
N PHE A 39 30.36 12.85 23.01
CA PHE A 39 31.55 13.68 22.83
C PHE A 39 31.20 15.17 22.64
N LEU A 40 30.17 15.48 21.84
CA LEU A 40 29.68 16.84 21.65
C LEU A 40 29.01 17.42 22.92
N GLN A 41 28.39 16.58 23.75
CA GLN A 41 27.87 17.01 25.07
C GLN A 41 28.98 17.23 26.12
N MET A 42 30.07 16.46 26.06
CA MET A 42 31.25 16.65 26.93
C MET A 42 32.06 17.90 26.55
N GLY A 43 32.07 18.29 25.28
CA GLY A 43 32.85 19.43 24.76
C GLY A 43 32.44 20.82 25.28
N MET A 44 31.29 20.96 25.95
CA MET A 44 30.80 22.25 26.47
C MET A 44 31.00 22.45 27.99
N VAL A 45 31.68 21.54 28.71
CA VAL A 45 31.81 21.61 30.18
C VAL A 45 33.26 21.88 30.66
N ALA A 46 34.18 22.19 29.75
CA ALA A 46 35.55 22.61 30.09
C ALA A 46 35.61 24.07 30.60
N GLY A 47 34.97 24.36 31.75
CA GLY A 47 34.78 25.76 32.16
C GLY A 47 34.33 26.10 33.59
N ALA A 48 34.26 25.18 34.56
CA ALA A 48 34.28 25.50 36.00
C ALA A 48 34.28 24.22 36.85
N ALA A 49 35.22 24.11 37.80
CA ALA A 49 35.23 23.03 38.78
C ALA A 49 34.77 23.54 40.16
N VAL A 50 33.76 22.90 40.77
CA VAL A 50 33.66 22.70 42.23
C VAL A 50 32.96 21.35 42.50
N SER A 51 33.52 20.61 43.43
CA SER A 51 33.15 19.28 43.92
C SER A 51 31.70 19.07 44.40
N PHE A 52 31.12 17.89 44.08
CA PHE A 52 30.32 17.09 45.03
C PHE A 52 30.27 15.60 44.59
N PRO A 53 30.53 14.61 45.45
CA PRO A 53 30.32 13.19 45.16
C PRO A 53 28.91 12.71 45.57
N TYR A 54 28.53 11.53 45.06
CA TYR A 54 27.33 10.70 45.31
C TYR A 54 26.19 10.69 44.27
N LEU A 55 25.65 9.48 44.09
CA LEU A 55 24.49 9.03 43.31
C LEU A 55 24.54 9.21 41.77
N VAL A 56 25.20 8.24 41.11
CA VAL A 56 24.74 7.78 39.80
C VAL A 56 23.58 6.82 40.01
N LYS A 57 22.36 7.22 39.65
CA LYS A 57 21.24 6.31 39.41
C LYS A 57 20.93 6.24 37.91
N PRO A 58 20.52 5.07 37.36
CA PRO A 58 20.20 4.92 35.94
C PRO A 58 18.74 5.33 35.65
N GLU A 59 18.36 6.55 36.00
CA GLU A 59 17.07 7.15 35.64
C GLU A 59 17.34 8.47 34.90
N ASN A 60 17.61 8.35 33.58
CA ASN A 60 17.71 9.46 32.62
C ASN A 60 17.70 8.95 31.16
N ALA A 61 16.71 8.13 30.81
CA ALA A 61 16.27 8.01 29.41
C ALA A 61 15.50 9.29 29.04
N PHE A 62 16.22 10.41 28.92
CA PHE A 62 15.62 11.65 28.44
C PHE A 62 15.18 11.44 27.00
N ALA A 63 13.86 11.34 26.81
CA ALA A 63 13.24 11.65 25.55
C ALA A 63 13.86 12.96 25.05
N ALA A 64 14.48 12.92 23.87
CA ALA A 64 14.89 14.14 23.21
C ALA A 64 13.61 14.93 23.00
N LYS A 65 13.44 16.04 23.74
CA LYS A 65 12.52 17.09 23.33
C LYS A 65 13.00 17.52 21.94
N ALA A 66 12.37 16.98 20.91
CA ALA A 66 12.38 17.59 19.61
C ALA A 66 11.97 19.04 19.85
N ASN A 67 12.83 20.00 19.51
CA ASN A 67 12.38 21.38 19.43
C ASN A 67 11.19 21.35 18.48
N PRO A 68 9.96 21.68 18.93
CA PRO A 68 8.80 21.57 18.08
C PRO A 68 9.08 22.42 16.86
N SER A 69 9.02 21.79 15.67
CA SER A 69 9.15 22.54 14.44
C SER A 69 8.08 23.63 14.44
N ALA A 70 8.38 24.82 13.92
CA ALA A 70 7.45 25.96 13.93
C ALA A 70 6.24 25.79 12.97
N LEU A 71 5.83 24.54 12.75
CA LEU A 71 4.81 24.06 11.83
C LEU A 71 4.06 22.88 12.47
N SER A 72 3.05 23.21 13.28
CA SER A 72 1.72 22.60 13.16
C SER A 72 0.71 23.48 13.91
N LYS A 73 -0.49 23.63 13.35
CA LYS A 73 -1.64 23.97 14.20
C LYS A 73 -1.80 22.78 15.13
N ALA A 74 -1.76 23.00 16.45
CA ALA A 74 -2.10 21.94 17.39
C ALA A 74 -3.59 21.59 17.20
N VAL A 75 -3.88 20.57 16.39
CA VAL A 75 -5.25 20.11 16.16
C VAL A 75 -5.68 19.34 17.39
N SER A 76 -6.49 19.96 18.24
CA SER A 76 -7.08 19.28 19.38
C SER A 76 -7.96 18.13 18.88
N LEU A 77 -7.67 16.90 19.31
CA LEU A 77 -8.56 15.77 19.11
C LEU A 77 -9.86 16.04 19.88
N GLY A 78 -10.95 16.32 19.15
CA GLY A 78 -12.23 16.74 19.70
C GLY A 78 -13.11 15.60 20.24
N PHE A 79 -12.50 14.49 20.67
CA PHE A 79 -13.19 13.31 21.17
C PHE A 79 -12.36 12.66 22.30
N THR A 80 -13.03 11.95 23.20
CA THR A 80 -12.39 11.16 24.24
C THR A 80 -11.99 9.79 23.69
N THR A 81 -10.74 9.37 23.91
CA THR A 81 -10.24 8.04 23.55
C THR A 81 -11.10 6.95 24.21
N ILE A 82 -11.46 5.93 23.44
CA ILE A 82 -12.19 4.74 23.91
C ILE A 82 -11.22 3.63 24.32
N PRO A 83 -11.58 2.73 25.26
CA PRO A 83 -10.77 1.55 25.58
C PRO A 83 -10.78 0.53 24.45
N VAL A 84 -9.74 -0.31 24.39
CA VAL A 84 -9.70 -1.50 23.53
C VAL A 84 -10.84 -2.45 23.90
N SER A 85 -11.46 -3.09 22.91
CA SER A 85 -12.59 -4.01 23.06
C SER A 85 -12.37 -5.26 22.22
N THR A 86 -12.89 -6.40 22.69
CA THR A 86 -12.96 -7.66 21.94
C THR A 86 -14.41 -8.05 21.59
N ALA A 87 -15.35 -7.10 21.71
CA ALA A 87 -16.75 -7.31 21.34
C ALA A 87 -16.92 -7.21 19.81
N ASP A 88 -17.76 -8.07 19.24
CA ASP A 88 -18.15 -8.08 17.83
C ASP A 88 -19.14 -6.94 17.51
N THR A 89 -18.72 -5.70 17.79
CA THR A 89 -19.51 -4.48 17.68
C THR A 89 -18.60 -3.26 17.47
N VAL A 90 -18.91 -2.41 16.49
CA VAL A 90 -18.20 -1.14 16.29
C VAL A 90 -18.52 -0.18 17.45
N THR A 91 -17.51 0.12 18.27
CA THR A 91 -17.61 1.11 19.36
C THR A 91 -17.02 2.44 18.90
N VAL A 92 -17.73 3.55 19.13
CA VAL A 92 -17.30 4.90 18.75
C VAL A 92 -17.36 5.84 19.96
N PRO A 93 -16.62 6.97 19.96
CA PRO A 93 -16.69 7.96 21.04
C PRO A 93 -18.08 8.54 21.26
N GLU A 94 -18.32 9.11 22.43
CA GLU A 94 -19.59 9.78 22.75
C GLU A 94 -19.92 10.88 21.72
N GLY A 95 -21.18 10.93 21.29
CA GLY A 95 -21.66 11.84 20.24
C GLY A 95 -21.47 11.33 18.80
N TYR A 96 -20.79 10.20 18.59
CA TYR A 96 -20.64 9.56 17.28
C TYR A 96 -21.64 8.41 17.06
N ILE A 97 -21.85 8.04 15.80
CA ILE A 97 -22.62 6.86 15.39
C ILE A 97 -21.89 6.12 14.28
N ALA A 98 -21.89 4.79 14.34
CA ALA A 98 -21.49 3.90 13.24
C ALA A 98 -22.74 3.22 12.66
N ARG A 99 -22.81 3.07 11.33
CA ARG A 99 -23.91 2.38 10.63
C ARG A 99 -23.35 1.70 9.37
N PRO A 100 -23.70 0.43 9.08
CA PRO A 100 -23.41 -0.17 7.79
C PRO A 100 -23.99 0.66 6.65
N PHE A 101 -23.21 0.86 5.57
CA PHE A 101 -23.58 1.75 4.47
C PHE A 101 -23.61 1.04 3.10
N TYR A 102 -22.50 0.39 2.76
CA TYR A 102 -22.35 -0.44 1.56
C TYR A 102 -21.62 -1.71 2.00
N ARG A 103 -22.16 -2.88 1.65
CA ARG A 103 -21.70 -4.19 2.13
C ARG A 103 -21.38 -5.07 0.93
N TRP A 104 -20.52 -6.06 1.12
CA TRP A 104 -20.41 -7.19 0.18
C TRP A 104 -21.80 -7.70 -0.21
N GLY A 105 -22.01 -7.93 -1.51
CA GLY A 105 -23.29 -8.42 -2.03
C GLY A 105 -24.34 -7.35 -2.33
N ASP A 106 -24.21 -6.12 -1.82
CA ASP A 106 -25.11 -5.04 -2.20
C ASP A 106 -24.93 -4.71 -3.70
N ALA A 107 -26.02 -4.58 -4.47
CA ALA A 107 -25.92 -4.21 -5.89
C ALA A 107 -25.16 -2.87 -6.08
N VAL A 108 -24.34 -2.77 -7.12
CA VAL A 108 -23.53 -1.56 -7.40
C VAL A 108 -24.38 -0.43 -8.00
N GLY A 109 -25.55 -0.76 -8.58
CA GLY A 109 -26.47 0.20 -9.19
C GLY A 109 -26.54 0.12 -10.72
N ILE A 110 -25.99 -0.93 -11.34
CA ILE A 110 -26.00 -1.10 -12.80
C ILE A 110 -27.46 -1.18 -13.29
N LYS A 111 -27.82 -0.32 -14.26
CA LYS A 111 -29.19 -0.21 -14.74
C LYS A 111 -29.66 -1.53 -15.37
N GLY A 112 -30.70 -2.13 -14.78
CA GLY A 112 -31.26 -3.41 -15.23
C GLY A 112 -30.58 -4.65 -14.65
N ASN A 113 -29.50 -4.49 -13.87
CA ASN A 113 -28.84 -5.58 -13.16
C ASN A 113 -28.61 -5.18 -11.69
N LEU A 114 -29.64 -5.40 -10.87
CA LEU A 114 -29.68 -5.04 -9.45
C LEU A 114 -29.94 -6.30 -8.59
N PRO A 115 -29.01 -7.26 -8.54
CA PRO A 115 -29.20 -8.51 -7.81
C PRO A 115 -29.22 -8.29 -6.31
N GLU A 116 -30.17 -8.95 -5.63
CA GLU A 116 -30.19 -9.00 -4.17
C GLU A 116 -29.15 -9.98 -3.64
N PHE A 117 -28.57 -9.68 -2.47
CA PHE A 117 -27.65 -10.58 -1.79
C PHE A 117 -28.39 -11.79 -1.20
N LYS A 118 -27.87 -12.98 -1.47
CA LYS A 118 -28.43 -14.26 -1.04
C LYS A 118 -27.52 -14.87 0.03
N PHE A 119 -27.98 -14.80 1.28
CA PHE A 119 -27.25 -15.27 2.47
C PHE A 119 -26.92 -16.78 2.50
N ASP A 120 -27.44 -17.57 1.56
CA ASP A 120 -27.09 -18.99 1.36
C ASP A 120 -25.96 -19.19 0.33
N ALA A 121 -25.21 -18.13 0.00
CA ALA A 121 -24.17 -18.09 -1.03
C ALA A 121 -24.64 -18.41 -2.46
N SER A 122 -25.95 -18.44 -2.72
CA SER A 122 -26.52 -18.81 -4.04
C SER A 122 -26.44 -17.75 -5.13
N ASN A 123 -25.83 -16.58 -4.87
CA ASN A 123 -25.61 -15.62 -5.95
C ASN A 123 -24.75 -16.25 -7.07
N THR A 124 -25.12 -16.00 -8.32
CA THR A 124 -24.38 -16.53 -9.48
C THR A 124 -23.10 -15.73 -9.75
N THR A 125 -22.24 -16.25 -10.62
CA THR A 125 -21.07 -15.55 -11.16
C THR A 125 -21.41 -14.19 -11.79
N ASP A 126 -22.52 -14.12 -12.52
CA ASP A 126 -23.01 -12.90 -13.18
C ASP A 126 -23.65 -11.90 -12.20
N GLU A 127 -24.34 -12.40 -11.17
CA GLU A 127 -24.87 -11.55 -10.11
C GLU A 127 -23.72 -10.92 -9.31
N GLN A 128 -22.71 -11.71 -8.93
CA GLN A 128 -21.53 -11.21 -8.22
C GLN A 128 -20.74 -10.17 -9.05
N ALA A 129 -20.83 -10.21 -10.40
CA ALA A 129 -20.26 -9.20 -11.28
C ALA A 129 -20.98 -7.83 -11.24
N ALA A 130 -22.17 -7.76 -10.63
CA ALA A 130 -22.96 -6.53 -10.44
C ALA A 130 -23.21 -6.16 -8.97
N GLN A 131 -22.70 -6.97 -8.03
CA GLN A 131 -22.69 -6.72 -6.59
C GLN A 131 -21.37 -6.09 -6.15
N ALA A 132 -21.32 -5.51 -4.95
CA ALA A 132 -20.08 -5.21 -4.26
C ALA A 132 -19.21 -6.47 -4.13
N GLY A 133 -17.89 -6.30 -4.20
CA GLY A 133 -16.95 -7.38 -3.91
C GLY A 133 -16.83 -7.69 -2.42
N MET A 134 -15.98 -8.65 -2.07
CA MET A 134 -15.64 -9.00 -0.69
C MET A 134 -14.49 -8.12 -0.19
N HIS A 135 -14.29 -8.07 1.13
CA HIS A 135 -13.18 -7.36 1.80
C HIS A 135 -12.96 -5.95 1.22
N HIS A 136 -13.86 -5.03 1.59
CA HIS A 136 -13.74 -3.64 1.21
C HIS A 136 -12.47 -3.06 1.83
N ASP A 137 -11.72 -2.34 1.01
CA ASP A 137 -10.39 -1.82 1.33
C ASP A 137 -10.33 -0.35 0.85
N GLY A 138 -9.15 0.17 0.52
CA GLY A 138 -8.88 1.54 0.13
C GLY A 138 -9.94 2.15 -0.78
N MET A 139 -10.25 3.42 -0.52
CA MET A 139 -11.39 4.11 -1.12
C MET A 139 -11.17 5.62 -1.26
N ALA A 140 -11.85 6.23 -2.23
CA ALA A 140 -11.81 7.68 -2.43
C ALA A 140 -13.14 8.30 -2.91
N TRP A 141 -13.40 9.50 -2.40
CA TRP A 141 -14.56 10.33 -2.77
C TRP A 141 -14.30 11.22 -3.99
N PHE A 142 -15.25 11.25 -4.92
CA PHE A 142 -15.23 12.04 -6.15
C PHE A 142 -16.53 12.85 -6.29
N SER A 143 -16.48 14.11 -5.86
CA SER A 143 -17.62 15.04 -5.84
C SER A 143 -18.34 15.17 -7.20
N LEU A 144 -19.67 15.23 -7.18
CA LEU A 144 -20.52 15.48 -8.35
C LEU A 144 -21.21 16.86 -8.26
N PRO A 145 -21.31 17.63 -9.37
CA PRO A 145 -20.73 17.36 -10.68
C PRO A 145 -19.19 17.46 -10.66
N GLN A 146 -18.54 16.80 -11.61
CA GLN A 146 -17.08 16.76 -11.76
C GLN A 146 -16.47 18.17 -11.71
N GLY A 147 -15.36 18.33 -10.97
CA GLY A 147 -14.66 19.62 -10.84
C GLY A 147 -15.37 20.64 -9.94
N LYS A 148 -16.37 20.22 -9.16
CA LYS A 148 -16.94 20.99 -8.04
C LYS A 148 -16.75 20.23 -6.74
N GLU A 149 -16.51 20.94 -5.65
CA GLU A 149 -16.55 20.32 -4.32
C GLU A 149 -17.99 20.19 -3.85
N ASN A 150 -18.40 18.94 -3.58
CA ASN A 150 -19.73 18.61 -3.10
C ASN A 150 -19.63 17.48 -2.06
N PRO A 151 -19.67 17.80 -0.76
CA PRO A 151 -19.59 16.82 0.32
C PRO A 151 -20.93 16.10 0.60
N ALA A 152 -21.91 16.20 -0.30
CA ALA A 152 -23.23 15.60 -0.16
C ALA A 152 -23.70 14.81 -1.40
N HIS A 153 -23.01 14.91 -2.54
CA HIS A 153 -23.29 14.09 -3.72
C HIS A 153 -22.01 13.89 -4.52
N GLY A 154 -21.71 12.63 -4.83
CA GLY A 154 -20.46 12.23 -5.48
C GLY A 154 -20.46 10.76 -5.82
N LEU A 155 -19.28 10.26 -6.18
CA LEU A 155 -18.98 8.85 -6.38
C LEU A 155 -18.02 8.39 -5.29
N LEU A 156 -18.20 7.15 -4.84
CA LEU A 156 -17.21 6.43 -4.05
C LEU A 156 -16.62 5.35 -4.97
N ALA A 157 -15.32 5.43 -5.23
CA ALA A 157 -14.56 4.31 -5.76
C ALA A 157 -13.88 3.61 -4.59
N LEU A 158 -14.03 2.29 -4.49
CA LEU A 158 -13.46 1.48 -3.42
C LEU A 158 -13.02 0.10 -3.91
N ASN A 159 -11.99 -0.43 -3.28
CA ASN A 159 -11.39 -1.70 -3.61
C ASN A 159 -12.12 -2.89 -2.93
N HIS A 160 -11.83 -4.09 -3.44
CA HIS A 160 -12.30 -5.39 -2.98
C HIS A 160 -11.13 -6.34 -3.09
N GLU A 161 -10.46 -6.58 -1.97
CA GLU A 161 -9.09 -7.10 -2.00
C GLU A 161 -9.05 -8.60 -2.33
N TYR A 162 -9.70 -9.44 -1.50
CA TYR A 162 -9.68 -10.90 -1.61
C TYR A 162 -11.07 -11.55 -1.51
N ILE A 163 -11.14 -12.86 -1.23
CA ILE A 163 -12.38 -13.64 -1.04
C ILE A 163 -12.27 -14.62 0.13
N ASP A 164 -13.39 -14.87 0.80
CA ASP A 164 -13.56 -15.99 1.74
C ASP A 164 -14.39 -17.10 1.08
N ASN A 165 -13.74 -18.20 0.69
CA ASN A 165 -14.41 -19.31 -0.01
C ASN A 165 -15.58 -19.91 0.79
N GLY A 166 -15.46 -19.99 2.11
CA GLY A 166 -16.51 -20.55 2.98
C GLY A 166 -17.73 -19.65 3.14
N MET A 167 -17.65 -18.39 2.70
CA MET A 167 -18.81 -17.49 2.58
C MET A 167 -19.29 -17.37 1.12
N LEU A 168 -18.38 -17.38 0.14
CA LEU A 168 -18.70 -17.15 -1.27
C LEU A 168 -19.35 -18.36 -1.96
N PHE A 169 -19.12 -19.59 -1.48
CA PHE A 169 -19.59 -20.82 -2.11
C PHE A 169 -20.37 -21.73 -1.16
N LYS A 170 -21.50 -22.29 -1.63
CA LYS A 170 -22.40 -23.17 -0.85
C LYS A 170 -21.72 -24.35 -0.16
N ASP A 171 -20.74 -24.92 -0.83
CA ASP A 171 -19.96 -26.09 -0.46
C ASP A 171 -18.46 -25.75 -0.31
N GLY A 172 -18.13 -24.46 -0.16
CA GLY A 172 -16.77 -23.97 -0.07
C GLY A 172 -15.90 -24.41 -1.25
N THR A 173 -14.75 -25.02 -0.93
CA THR A 173 -13.72 -25.46 -1.88
C THR A 173 -13.94 -26.86 -2.48
N ALA A 174 -15.03 -27.55 -2.12
CA ALA A 174 -15.44 -28.79 -2.80
C ALA A 174 -15.83 -28.48 -4.26
N ASN A 175 -15.88 -29.50 -5.14
CA ASN A 175 -16.37 -29.37 -6.52
C ASN A 175 -15.82 -28.13 -7.26
N TRP A 176 -14.50 -27.94 -7.23
CA TRP A 176 -13.87 -26.75 -7.79
C TRP A 176 -13.91 -26.77 -9.32
N ASP A 177 -14.43 -25.70 -9.93
CA ASP A 177 -14.57 -25.56 -11.37
C ASP A 177 -14.31 -24.11 -11.82
N LEU A 178 -14.39 -23.88 -13.13
CA LEU A 178 -14.15 -22.56 -13.72
C LEU A 178 -15.24 -21.54 -13.31
N ASP A 179 -16.49 -21.93 -13.08
CA ASP A 179 -17.53 -21.00 -12.66
C ASP A 179 -17.24 -20.46 -11.26
N LYS A 180 -16.84 -21.33 -10.32
CA LYS A 180 -16.36 -20.90 -9.00
C LYS A 180 -15.18 -19.95 -9.08
N ALA A 181 -14.17 -20.28 -9.89
CA ALA A 181 -13.04 -19.38 -10.11
C ALA A 181 -13.47 -18.02 -10.68
N ARG A 182 -14.40 -17.99 -11.65
CA ARG A 182 -14.95 -16.73 -12.21
C ARG A 182 -15.79 -15.95 -11.19
N LYS A 183 -16.57 -16.61 -10.32
CA LYS A 183 -17.28 -15.92 -9.22
C LYS A 183 -16.31 -15.30 -8.22
N GLY A 184 -15.24 -16.01 -7.84
CA GLY A 184 -14.16 -15.46 -7.01
C GLY A 184 -13.47 -14.25 -7.64
N GLN A 185 -13.18 -14.33 -8.94
CA GLN A 185 -12.66 -13.21 -9.74
C GLN A 185 -13.64 -12.03 -9.83
N ASN A 186 -14.96 -12.28 -9.85
CA ASN A 186 -15.96 -11.23 -9.83
C ASN A 186 -16.21 -10.66 -8.42
N ALA A 187 -15.72 -11.30 -7.36
CA ALA A 187 -15.79 -10.81 -5.98
C ALA A 187 -14.60 -9.91 -5.59
N MET A 188 -13.54 -9.83 -6.39
CA MET A 188 -12.42 -8.88 -6.24
C MET A 188 -12.48 -7.71 -7.24
N GLY A 189 -11.63 -6.71 -7.05
CA GLY A 189 -11.50 -5.57 -7.95
C GLY A 189 -12.02 -4.28 -7.32
N ILE A 190 -12.90 -3.56 -8.02
CA ILE A 190 -13.33 -2.21 -7.64
C ILE A 190 -14.84 -2.07 -7.83
N SER A 191 -15.51 -1.37 -6.91
CA SER A 191 -16.84 -0.78 -7.11
C SER A 191 -16.71 0.73 -7.30
N VAL A 192 -17.39 1.27 -8.31
CA VAL A 192 -17.72 2.69 -8.41
C VAL A 192 -19.23 2.82 -8.18
N ILE A 193 -19.62 3.50 -7.10
CA ILE A 193 -21.02 3.73 -6.73
C ILE A 193 -21.32 5.22 -6.64
N GLU A 194 -22.53 5.64 -7.03
CA GLU A 194 -23.01 7.00 -6.79
C GLU A 194 -23.62 7.10 -5.39
N VAL A 195 -23.25 8.14 -4.65
CA VAL A 195 -23.64 8.36 -3.26
C VAL A 195 -24.25 9.75 -3.11
N LYS A 196 -25.39 9.82 -2.42
CA LYS A 196 -26.12 11.06 -2.11
C LYS A 196 -26.44 11.14 -0.63
N LYS A 197 -26.43 12.36 -0.09
CA LYS A 197 -26.96 12.69 1.22
C LYS A 197 -28.26 13.47 1.05
N ASP A 198 -29.35 12.90 1.55
CA ASP A 198 -30.66 13.54 1.58
C ASP A 198 -31.15 13.77 3.02
N ASN A 199 -32.45 14.04 3.19
CA ASN A 199 -33.07 14.27 4.50
C ASN A 199 -33.15 13.00 5.38
N VAL A 200 -33.02 11.81 4.80
CA VAL A 200 -33.02 10.51 5.49
C VAL A 200 -31.59 10.09 5.86
N GLY A 201 -30.60 10.50 5.06
CA GLY A 201 -29.18 10.37 5.37
C GLY A 201 -28.34 10.10 4.14
N TRP A 202 -27.22 9.40 4.33
CA TRP A 202 -26.41 8.90 3.23
C TRP A 202 -27.07 7.68 2.58
N GLN A 203 -27.14 7.67 1.25
CA GLN A 203 -27.76 6.65 0.41
C GLN A 203 -26.87 6.32 -0.79
N VAL A 204 -26.82 5.05 -1.19
CA VAL A 204 -26.26 4.63 -2.48
C VAL A 204 -27.35 4.78 -3.54
N ALA A 205 -27.11 5.61 -4.55
CA ALA A 205 -28.08 5.90 -5.61
C ALA A 205 -28.14 4.75 -6.62
N ARG A 206 -29.31 4.11 -6.74
CA ARG A 206 -29.53 2.94 -7.61
C ARG A 206 -30.84 3.10 -8.39
N PRO A 207 -30.86 2.82 -9.71
CA PRO A 207 -29.69 2.65 -10.57
C PRO A 207 -28.91 3.98 -10.72
N SER A 208 -27.64 3.89 -11.08
CA SER A 208 -26.80 5.05 -11.45
C SER A 208 -26.21 4.85 -12.84
N SER A 209 -26.01 5.96 -13.57
CA SER A 209 -25.21 5.95 -14.80
C SER A 209 -23.72 5.75 -14.55
N PHE A 210 -23.22 6.03 -13.34
CA PHE A 210 -21.81 5.87 -12.97
C PHE A 210 -21.51 4.51 -12.33
N ALA A 211 -22.54 3.72 -12.00
CA ALA A 211 -22.39 2.43 -11.35
C ALA A 211 -21.57 1.46 -12.19
N ARG A 212 -20.44 0.99 -11.65
CA ARG A 212 -19.51 0.12 -12.36
C ARG A 212 -18.83 -0.87 -11.42
N ARG A 213 -18.72 -2.12 -11.86
CA ARG A 213 -17.73 -3.07 -11.35
C ARG A 213 -16.55 -3.16 -12.32
N ILE A 214 -15.36 -3.22 -11.74
CA ILE A 214 -14.13 -3.58 -12.41
C ILE A 214 -13.64 -4.84 -11.69
N THR A 215 -13.29 -5.87 -12.46
CA THR A 215 -13.00 -7.22 -11.95
C THR A 215 -11.72 -7.76 -12.56
N VAL A 216 -11.29 -8.94 -12.10
CA VAL A 216 -10.12 -9.67 -12.61
C VAL A 216 -10.25 -10.06 -14.10
N ASN A 217 -11.41 -9.85 -14.75
CA ASN A 217 -11.60 -10.08 -16.19
C ASN A 217 -11.93 -8.81 -17.00
N THR A 218 -11.91 -7.62 -16.39
CA THR A 218 -12.17 -6.35 -17.10
C THR A 218 -10.98 -5.98 -17.99
N PRO A 219 -11.13 -5.73 -19.30
CA PRO A 219 -10.01 -5.32 -20.15
C PRO A 219 -9.39 -3.99 -19.70
N MET A 220 -8.06 -3.94 -19.65
CA MET A 220 -7.26 -2.78 -19.25
C MET A 220 -6.11 -2.56 -20.23
N GLN A 221 -5.66 -1.32 -20.38
CA GLN A 221 -4.49 -0.98 -21.19
C GLN A 221 -3.23 -0.94 -20.33
N LEU A 222 -2.10 -1.36 -20.92
CA LEU A 222 -0.77 -1.11 -20.37
C LEU A 222 -0.24 0.23 -20.91
N SER A 223 0.23 1.10 -20.01
CA SER A 223 0.85 2.39 -20.31
C SER A 223 2.27 2.48 -19.71
N GLY A 224 3.09 3.40 -20.24
CA GLY A 224 4.48 3.58 -19.79
C GLY A 224 5.49 2.55 -20.32
N PRO A 225 6.73 2.54 -19.81
CA PRO A 225 7.88 1.93 -20.50
C PRO A 225 7.86 0.40 -20.62
N ALA A 226 7.12 -0.33 -19.76
CA ALA A 226 7.05 -1.78 -19.84
C ALA A 226 6.05 -2.31 -20.90
N ARG A 227 5.24 -1.44 -21.50
CA ARG A 227 4.41 -1.77 -22.66
C ARG A 227 5.29 -2.38 -23.76
N HIS A 228 4.78 -3.40 -24.46
CA HIS A 228 5.48 -4.17 -25.50
C HIS A 228 6.74 -4.97 -25.13
N GLN A 229 7.22 -4.93 -23.88
CA GLN A 229 8.36 -5.74 -23.46
C GLN A 229 8.07 -7.23 -23.63
N ALA A 230 9.11 -8.03 -23.91
CA ALA A 230 8.97 -9.46 -24.12
C ALA A 230 8.30 -10.17 -22.93
N LEU A 231 8.58 -9.72 -21.71
CA LEU A 231 7.99 -10.24 -20.46
C LEU A 231 6.51 -9.88 -20.27
N MET A 232 5.93 -8.92 -21.02
CA MET A 232 4.51 -8.53 -20.94
C MET A 232 3.63 -9.22 -22.00
N LYS A 233 4.22 -10.02 -22.89
CA LYS A 233 3.51 -10.67 -24.01
C LYS A 233 3.04 -12.07 -23.63
N THR A 234 1.80 -12.41 -23.96
CA THR A 234 1.23 -13.75 -23.80
C THR A 234 0.66 -14.25 -25.12
N ALA A 235 0.18 -15.50 -25.19
CA ALA A 235 -0.48 -16.00 -26.39
C ALA A 235 -1.79 -15.24 -26.70
N ALA A 236 -2.49 -14.76 -25.67
CA ALA A 236 -3.73 -13.98 -25.79
C ALA A 236 -3.48 -12.49 -26.08
N ASP A 237 -2.32 -11.95 -25.68
CA ASP A 237 -1.85 -10.61 -26.03
C ASP A 237 -0.38 -10.66 -26.52
N PRO A 238 -0.17 -10.94 -27.82
CA PRO A 238 1.18 -10.97 -28.40
C PRO A 238 1.86 -9.61 -28.51
N GLN A 239 1.13 -8.50 -28.30
CA GLN A 239 1.67 -7.14 -28.38
C GLN A 239 2.11 -6.60 -27.03
N GLY A 240 1.58 -7.11 -25.91
CA GLY A 240 1.89 -6.62 -24.58
C GLY A 240 1.28 -5.23 -24.36
N GLU A 241 0.00 -5.10 -24.69
CA GLU A 241 -0.77 -3.85 -24.66
C GLU A 241 -2.05 -3.92 -23.82
N VAL A 242 -2.67 -5.10 -23.70
CA VAL A 242 -4.01 -5.29 -23.11
C VAL A 242 -4.00 -6.46 -22.14
N VAL A 243 -4.33 -6.17 -20.88
CA VAL A 243 -4.42 -7.17 -19.79
C VAL A 243 -5.87 -7.33 -19.33
N LEU A 244 -6.24 -8.55 -18.96
CA LEU A 244 -7.52 -8.83 -18.34
C LEU A 244 -7.41 -8.64 -16.83
N GLY A 245 -7.91 -7.50 -16.38
CA GLY A 245 -8.29 -7.21 -15.01
C GLY A 245 -7.19 -6.77 -14.06
N THR A 246 -7.65 -6.58 -12.83
CA THR A 246 -6.89 -6.25 -11.63
C THR A 246 -7.45 -7.07 -10.47
N MET A 247 -6.61 -7.39 -9.48
CA MET A 247 -6.90 -8.31 -8.37
C MET A 247 -5.98 -8.04 -7.19
N GLN A 248 -6.35 -8.51 -5.99
CA GLN A 248 -5.60 -8.26 -4.74
C GLN A 248 -5.40 -6.73 -4.59
N ASN A 249 -6.54 -6.04 -4.68
CA ASN A 249 -6.63 -4.59 -4.69
C ASN A 249 -6.70 -4.11 -3.24
N CYS A 250 -5.56 -3.72 -2.68
CA CYS A 250 -5.40 -3.28 -1.30
C CYS A 250 -5.83 -1.80 -1.16
N ALA A 251 -4.92 -0.91 -0.79
CA ALA A 251 -5.19 0.50 -0.58
C ALA A 251 -5.34 1.30 -1.90
N ASN A 252 -5.25 2.63 -1.80
CA ASN A 252 -5.60 3.51 -2.91
C ASN A 252 -4.76 4.79 -3.06
N GLY A 253 -5.08 5.53 -4.11
CA GLY A 253 -4.65 6.91 -4.33
C GLY A 253 -5.73 7.73 -5.03
N LYS A 254 -5.60 9.06 -4.99
CA LYS A 254 -6.50 9.99 -5.69
C LYS A 254 -5.68 11.07 -6.39
N THR A 255 -5.85 11.20 -7.70
CA THR A 255 -5.11 12.18 -8.49
C THR A 255 -5.76 13.57 -8.41
N PRO A 256 -4.99 14.66 -8.57
CA PRO A 256 -5.55 16.02 -8.61
C PRO A 256 -6.39 16.29 -9.88
N TRP A 257 -6.34 15.43 -10.90
CA TRP A 257 -7.24 15.46 -12.06
C TRP A 257 -8.50 14.60 -11.90
N GLY A 258 -8.76 14.07 -10.70
CA GLY A 258 -10.01 13.39 -10.38
C GLY A 258 -10.12 12.01 -11.04
N THR A 259 -9.07 11.22 -10.95
CA THR A 259 -9.07 9.77 -11.20
C THR A 259 -8.67 9.02 -9.94
N TYR A 260 -9.04 7.75 -9.90
CA TYR A 260 -8.78 6.83 -8.81
C TYR A 260 -7.58 5.96 -9.13
N LEU A 261 -6.69 5.77 -8.17
CA LEU A 261 -5.60 4.80 -8.24
C LEU A 261 -5.93 3.64 -7.31
N THR A 262 -5.90 2.43 -7.83
CA THR A 262 -5.94 1.17 -7.04
C THR A 262 -4.62 0.44 -7.24
N CYS A 263 -4.21 -0.31 -6.22
CA CYS A 263 -2.88 -0.90 -6.14
C CYS A 263 -3.00 -2.43 -6.10
N GLU A 264 -2.18 -3.11 -6.90
CA GLU A 264 -2.10 -4.57 -6.91
C GLU A 264 -1.01 -5.03 -5.94
N GLU A 265 -1.44 -5.64 -4.84
CA GLU A 265 -0.63 -5.89 -3.66
C GLU A 265 -0.23 -7.38 -3.64
N ASN A 266 -0.95 -8.27 -2.96
CA ASN A 266 -0.65 -9.70 -2.86
C ASN A 266 -1.01 -10.53 -4.12
N TRP A 267 -0.83 -9.98 -5.32
CA TRP A 267 -1.13 -10.63 -6.62
C TRP A 267 -0.32 -11.92 -6.87
N SER A 268 0.84 -12.08 -6.23
CA SER A 268 1.72 -13.25 -6.37
C SER A 268 1.06 -14.55 -5.97
N ASP A 269 0.18 -14.49 -4.97
CA ASP A 269 -0.41 -15.62 -4.27
C ASP A 269 -1.42 -16.38 -5.15
N ILE A 270 -1.91 -15.73 -6.21
CA ILE A 270 -2.84 -16.27 -7.20
C ILE A 270 -2.12 -17.19 -8.22
N PHE A 271 -0.82 -16.98 -8.43
CA PHE A 271 -0.07 -17.61 -9.51
C PHE A 271 0.72 -18.83 -9.03
N VAL A 272 0.61 -19.94 -9.78
CA VAL A 272 1.25 -21.20 -9.43
C VAL A 272 2.24 -21.66 -10.50
N LYS A 273 3.46 -21.99 -10.07
CA LYS A 273 4.55 -22.52 -10.89
C LYS A 273 5.01 -23.90 -10.37
N LYS A 274 4.59 -24.99 -11.02
CA LYS A 274 4.96 -26.37 -10.64
C LYS A 274 6.37 -26.75 -11.13
N ALA A 275 6.81 -26.21 -12.27
CA ALA A 275 8.21 -26.36 -12.69
C ALA A 275 9.16 -25.53 -11.79
N PRO A 276 10.49 -25.76 -11.84
CA PRO A 276 11.43 -24.99 -11.04
C PRO A 276 11.33 -23.47 -11.29
N ARG A 277 11.05 -22.72 -10.22
CA ARG A 277 10.90 -21.26 -10.25
C ARG A 277 12.22 -20.55 -10.60
N ASN A 278 12.17 -19.60 -11.54
CA ASN A 278 13.29 -18.76 -11.96
C ASN A 278 13.59 -17.65 -10.93
N VAL A 279 14.64 -16.85 -11.16
CA VAL A 279 15.08 -15.79 -10.22
C VAL A 279 14.00 -14.74 -9.97
N LEU A 280 13.29 -14.31 -11.03
CA LEU A 280 12.23 -13.30 -10.95
C LEU A 280 11.00 -13.86 -10.22
N GLU A 281 10.55 -15.05 -10.61
CA GLU A 281 9.42 -15.76 -9.98
C GLU A 281 9.64 -15.94 -8.48
N LYS A 282 10.86 -16.33 -8.06
CA LYS A 282 11.24 -16.43 -6.65
C LYS A 282 11.24 -15.08 -5.93
N ARG A 283 11.82 -14.02 -6.53
CA ARG A 283 11.91 -12.71 -5.87
C ARG A 283 10.55 -12.06 -5.65
N TYR A 284 9.57 -12.35 -6.50
CA TYR A 284 8.19 -11.90 -6.30
C TYR A 284 7.30 -12.92 -5.56
N GLY A 285 7.87 -13.96 -4.94
CA GLY A 285 7.11 -14.87 -4.06
C GLY A 285 6.09 -15.79 -4.75
N ILE A 286 6.21 -16.03 -6.07
CA ILE A 286 5.33 -16.98 -6.77
C ILE A 286 5.53 -18.37 -6.15
N SER A 287 4.42 -19.03 -5.80
CA SER A 287 4.43 -20.35 -5.14
C SER A 287 4.42 -21.51 -6.15
N ASP A 288 4.71 -22.72 -5.69
CA ASP A 288 4.38 -23.95 -6.42
C ASP A 288 3.00 -24.50 -6.07
N SER A 289 2.26 -23.85 -5.17
CA SER A 289 0.95 -24.28 -4.70
C SER A 289 0.12 -23.10 -4.19
N ASP A 290 -1.18 -23.16 -4.41
CA ASP A 290 -2.19 -22.28 -3.85
C ASP A 290 -3.38 -23.17 -3.45
N GLU A 291 -3.81 -23.08 -2.19
CA GLU A 291 -4.99 -23.78 -1.66
C GLU A 291 -6.18 -22.85 -1.45
N SER A 292 -5.97 -21.53 -1.58
CA SER A 292 -6.95 -20.48 -1.33
C SER A 292 -7.72 -20.14 -2.60
N TYR A 293 -7.09 -19.78 -3.72
CA TYR A 293 -7.82 -19.34 -4.91
C TYR A 293 -7.97 -20.48 -5.93
N ARG A 294 -6.96 -21.35 -6.08
CA ARG A 294 -6.96 -22.56 -6.92
C ARG A 294 -7.35 -22.29 -8.38
N TRP A 295 -7.20 -21.06 -8.87
CA TRP A 295 -7.59 -20.69 -10.23
C TRP A 295 -6.70 -21.37 -11.28
N ASN A 296 -5.43 -21.58 -10.96
CA ASN A 296 -4.47 -22.31 -11.79
C ASN A 296 -4.89 -23.77 -12.11
N GLU A 297 -5.84 -24.34 -11.37
CA GLU A 297 -6.37 -25.69 -11.61
C GLU A 297 -7.39 -25.71 -12.77
N VAL A 298 -8.05 -24.58 -13.05
CA VAL A 298 -9.24 -24.49 -13.93
C VAL A 298 -9.17 -23.36 -14.96
N ASP A 299 -8.25 -22.42 -14.83
CA ASP A 299 -7.95 -21.34 -15.76
C ASP A 299 -6.42 -21.29 -16.01
N GLU A 300 -5.99 -21.71 -17.21
CA GLU A 300 -4.58 -21.77 -17.61
C GLU A 300 -3.86 -20.41 -17.54
N ARG A 301 -4.62 -19.30 -17.50
CA ARG A 301 -4.07 -17.95 -17.32
C ARG A 301 -3.27 -17.79 -16.02
N PHE A 302 -3.67 -18.48 -14.96
CA PHE A 302 -3.01 -18.41 -13.64
C PHE A 302 -2.00 -19.53 -13.39
N SER A 303 -1.83 -20.45 -14.34
CA SER A 303 -0.72 -21.41 -14.35
C SER A 303 0.49 -20.80 -15.05
N VAL A 304 1.56 -20.55 -14.30
CA VAL A 304 2.83 -19.98 -14.83
C VAL A 304 3.62 -21.02 -15.65
N ASP A 305 3.16 -22.27 -15.70
CA ASP A 305 3.65 -23.30 -16.63
C ASP A 305 2.97 -23.24 -18.00
N LYS A 306 1.76 -22.66 -18.07
CA LYS A 306 1.02 -22.47 -19.33
C LYS A 306 1.15 -21.04 -19.86
N THR A 307 1.04 -20.05 -18.98
CA THR A 307 1.04 -18.62 -19.30
C THR A 307 2.15 -17.90 -18.52
N PRO A 308 3.45 -18.19 -18.77
CA PRO A 308 4.57 -17.78 -17.91
C PRO A 308 4.73 -16.27 -17.74
N ASN A 309 4.22 -15.47 -18.68
CA ASN A 309 4.30 -14.01 -18.65
C ASN A 309 3.07 -13.33 -18.02
N GLU A 310 1.99 -14.05 -17.70
CA GLU A 310 0.82 -13.42 -17.06
C GLU A 310 1.14 -12.78 -15.70
N PRO A 311 1.95 -13.37 -14.79
CA PRO A 311 2.34 -12.72 -13.54
C PRO A 311 3.00 -11.35 -13.73
N ASN A 312 3.73 -11.14 -14.83
CA ASN A 312 4.39 -9.85 -15.11
C ASN A 312 3.38 -8.73 -15.40
N ARG A 313 2.16 -9.07 -15.79
CA ARG A 313 1.07 -8.13 -16.11
C ARG A 313 0.23 -7.74 -14.88
N PHE A 314 0.67 -8.15 -13.69
CA PHE A 314 0.13 -7.76 -12.37
C PHE A 314 1.23 -7.23 -11.45
N GLY A 315 0.82 -6.50 -10.41
CA GLY A 315 1.70 -5.80 -9.47
C GLY A 315 1.95 -4.35 -9.85
N TRP A 316 0.93 -3.69 -10.40
CA TRP A 316 1.01 -2.32 -10.89
C TRP A 316 -0.06 -1.44 -10.25
N VAL A 317 0.21 -0.13 -10.15
CA VAL A 317 -0.84 0.87 -9.89
C VAL A 317 -1.73 0.99 -11.13
N VAL A 318 -3.05 0.92 -10.92
CA VAL A 318 -4.07 1.00 -11.98
C VAL A 318 -4.90 2.27 -11.81
N GLU A 319 -4.95 3.10 -12.86
CA GLU A 319 -5.77 4.32 -12.91
C GLU A 319 -7.14 4.03 -13.53
N ILE A 320 -8.19 4.52 -12.85
CA ILE A 320 -9.59 4.41 -13.21
C ILE A 320 -10.21 5.80 -13.25
N ASP A 321 -11.00 6.11 -14.28
CA ASP A 321 -11.84 7.31 -14.30
C ASP A 321 -13.22 6.97 -13.70
N PRO A 322 -13.53 7.41 -12.46
CA PRO A 322 -14.83 7.11 -11.86
C PRO A 322 -15.97 7.86 -12.56
N TYR A 323 -15.68 8.97 -13.24
CA TYR A 323 -16.69 9.78 -13.92
C TYR A 323 -17.10 9.24 -15.30
N ASP A 324 -16.31 8.31 -15.87
CA ASP A 324 -16.64 7.63 -17.12
C ASP A 324 -16.73 6.11 -16.88
N PRO A 325 -17.96 5.55 -16.78
CA PRO A 325 -18.17 4.12 -16.55
C PRO A 325 -17.72 3.24 -17.74
N THR A 326 -17.48 3.84 -18.92
CA THR A 326 -17.05 3.15 -20.14
C THR A 326 -15.54 3.22 -20.38
N SER A 327 -14.83 4.08 -19.64
CA SER A 327 -13.38 4.26 -19.75
C SER A 327 -12.60 2.95 -19.55
N THR A 328 -11.55 2.72 -20.34
CA THR A 328 -10.65 1.58 -20.12
C THR A 328 -9.63 1.94 -19.02
N PRO A 329 -9.54 1.17 -17.91
CA PRO A 329 -8.50 1.40 -16.90
C PRO A 329 -7.09 1.21 -17.46
N ARG A 330 -6.11 1.92 -16.90
CA ARG A 330 -4.70 1.87 -17.34
C ARG A 330 -3.79 1.38 -16.21
N LYS A 331 -2.97 0.34 -16.46
CA LYS A 331 -1.88 -0.02 -15.54
C LYS A 331 -0.64 0.80 -15.89
N HIS A 332 -0.16 1.60 -14.93
CA HIS A 332 0.93 2.57 -15.13
C HIS A 332 2.29 1.98 -14.83
N THR A 333 2.98 1.51 -15.86
CA THR A 333 4.23 0.76 -15.67
C THR A 333 5.43 1.62 -15.27
N ALA A 334 5.34 2.95 -15.43
CA ALA A 334 6.37 3.88 -14.96
C ALA A 334 6.50 3.95 -13.42
N LEU A 335 5.45 3.54 -12.69
CA LEU A 335 5.45 3.49 -11.22
C LEU A 335 6.14 2.22 -10.67
N GLY A 336 6.56 1.31 -11.54
CA GLY A 336 7.27 0.08 -11.19
C GLY A 336 6.36 -1.07 -10.78
N ARG A 337 6.94 -2.28 -10.73
CA ARG A 337 6.21 -3.52 -10.43
C ARG A 337 6.61 -4.13 -9.09
N PHE A 338 5.66 -4.24 -8.17
CA PHE A 338 5.85 -4.83 -6.84
C PHE A 338 4.51 -5.12 -6.14
N LYS A 339 4.48 -5.37 -4.82
CA LYS A 339 3.24 -5.53 -4.05
C LYS A 339 2.82 -4.14 -3.56
N HIS A 340 2.14 -3.39 -4.42
CA HIS A 340 1.81 -1.99 -4.11
C HIS A 340 0.74 -1.96 -3.04
N GLU A 341 1.01 -1.33 -1.90
CA GLU A 341 -0.03 -1.03 -0.92
C GLU A 341 -0.95 0.09 -1.44
N GLY A 342 -0.43 1.32 -1.43
CA GLY A 342 -1.15 2.57 -1.70
C GLY A 342 -0.33 3.51 -2.58
N ALA A 343 -1.00 4.54 -3.11
CA ALA A 343 -0.41 5.48 -4.06
C ALA A 343 -0.63 6.93 -3.58
N ALA A 344 0.26 7.40 -2.70
CA ALA A 344 0.14 8.70 -2.06
C ALA A 344 0.56 9.85 -3.01
N VAL A 345 -0.42 10.45 -3.68
CA VAL A 345 -0.20 11.51 -4.69
C VAL A 345 -0.02 12.88 -4.04
N THR A 346 1.00 13.61 -4.47
CA THR A 346 1.20 15.04 -4.16
C THR A 346 1.82 15.78 -5.35
N LEU A 347 2.06 17.09 -5.20
CA LEU A 347 2.71 17.94 -6.20
C LEU A 347 4.03 18.51 -5.67
N ALA A 348 5.07 18.43 -6.49
CA ALA A 348 6.33 19.14 -6.29
C ALA A 348 6.15 20.67 -6.41
N GLY A 349 7.16 21.42 -5.96
CA GLY A 349 7.17 22.88 -6.05
C GLY A 349 7.09 23.45 -7.47
N ASP A 350 7.37 22.63 -8.49
CA ASP A 350 7.34 22.97 -9.91
C ASP A 350 6.12 22.41 -10.68
N ASN A 351 5.13 21.89 -9.94
CA ASN A 351 3.92 21.18 -10.40
C ASN A 351 4.13 19.79 -11.04
N ARG A 352 5.32 19.17 -10.98
CA ARG A 352 5.42 17.72 -11.29
C ARG A 352 4.66 16.91 -10.24
N VAL A 353 4.04 15.81 -10.68
CA VAL A 353 3.32 14.88 -9.83
C VAL A 353 4.34 13.99 -9.13
N VAL A 354 4.13 13.78 -7.83
CA VAL A 354 4.92 12.85 -7.02
C VAL A 354 3.99 11.81 -6.44
N VAL A 355 4.38 10.53 -6.51
CA VAL A 355 3.61 9.42 -5.93
C VAL A 355 4.53 8.60 -5.05
N TYR A 356 4.23 8.50 -3.75
CA TYR A 356 4.93 7.60 -2.84
C TYR A 356 4.18 6.28 -2.74
N MET A 357 4.91 5.16 -2.70
CA MET A 357 4.34 3.80 -2.72
C MET A 357 5.12 2.88 -1.76
N GLY A 358 4.38 2.13 -0.95
CA GLY A 358 4.91 1.01 -0.16
C GLY A 358 4.94 -0.28 -0.98
N ASP A 359 5.91 -1.15 -0.69
CA ASP A 359 5.99 -2.51 -1.23
C ASP A 359 5.81 -3.49 -0.07
N ASP A 360 4.57 -3.91 0.20
CA ASP A 360 4.29 -4.70 1.40
C ASP A 360 4.84 -6.12 1.28
N GLN A 361 6.04 -6.27 1.83
CA GLN A 361 6.56 -7.55 2.27
C GLN A 361 7.70 -7.30 3.27
N LYS A 362 7.94 -8.28 4.14
CA LYS A 362 9.09 -8.24 5.05
C LYS A 362 10.38 -8.02 4.26
N PHE A 363 11.13 -7.00 4.65
CA PHE A 363 12.42 -6.59 4.08
C PHE A 363 12.38 -5.99 2.67
N GLU A 364 11.21 -5.66 2.12
CA GLU A 364 11.11 -4.88 0.88
C GLU A 364 11.18 -3.37 1.16
N TYR A 365 10.74 -2.51 0.23
CA TYR A 365 11.25 -1.15 0.09
C TYR A 365 10.15 -0.07 -0.01
N ILE A 366 10.53 1.20 0.23
CA ILE A 366 9.67 2.37 -0.03
C ILE A 366 10.11 3.05 -1.33
N TYR A 367 9.14 3.37 -2.19
CA TYR A 367 9.36 3.94 -3.52
C TYR A 367 8.74 5.33 -3.67
N LYS A 368 9.23 6.07 -4.67
CA LYS A 368 8.79 7.40 -5.05
C LYS A 368 8.87 7.56 -6.56
N PHE A 369 7.77 7.90 -7.21
CA PHE A 369 7.74 8.31 -8.62
C PHE A 369 7.66 9.83 -8.71
N ILE A 370 8.35 10.42 -9.70
CA ILE A 370 8.18 11.83 -10.09
C ILE A 370 7.88 11.88 -11.59
N SER A 371 6.77 12.49 -11.99
CA SER A 371 6.40 12.61 -13.41
C SER A 371 7.40 13.47 -14.19
N GLU A 372 7.58 13.18 -15.47
CA GLU A 372 8.37 14.02 -16.39
C GLU A 372 7.68 15.37 -16.62
N ASN A 373 6.38 15.30 -16.92
CA ASN A 373 5.53 16.45 -17.24
C ASN A 373 4.85 17.02 -16.00
N LYS A 374 4.29 18.23 -16.13
CA LYS A 374 3.67 18.99 -15.03
C LYS A 374 2.16 18.90 -15.06
N TYR A 375 1.56 18.91 -13.86
CA TYR A 375 0.13 19.07 -13.67
C TYR A 375 -0.33 20.47 -14.09
N ASP A 376 -1.32 20.53 -15.00
CA ASP A 376 -2.04 21.74 -15.37
C ASP A 376 -3.51 21.62 -14.93
N PRO A 377 -3.99 22.39 -13.95
CA PRO A 377 -5.40 22.35 -13.54
C PRO A 377 -6.39 22.75 -14.65
N GLY A 378 -5.93 23.34 -15.76
CA GLY A 378 -6.73 23.65 -16.95
C GLY A 378 -6.88 22.49 -17.94
N ASP A 379 -6.00 21.48 -17.94
CA ASP A 379 -6.02 20.38 -18.92
C ASP A 379 -6.04 19.00 -18.25
N ARG A 380 -7.24 18.56 -17.86
CA ARG A 380 -7.49 17.19 -17.38
C ARG A 380 -7.00 16.11 -18.35
N LYS A 381 -7.08 16.35 -19.67
CA LYS A 381 -6.76 15.34 -20.68
C LYS A 381 -5.25 15.08 -20.73
N ALA A 382 -4.45 16.13 -20.69
CA ALA A 382 -3.00 16.01 -20.54
C ALA A 382 -2.63 15.38 -19.19
N ASN A 383 -3.33 15.76 -18.11
CA ASN A 383 -3.04 15.24 -16.77
C ASN A 383 -3.20 13.72 -16.64
N MET A 384 -4.15 13.12 -17.37
CA MET A 384 -4.37 11.66 -17.40
C MET A 384 -3.20 10.85 -17.99
N GLN A 385 -2.18 11.51 -18.54
CA GLN A 385 -0.96 10.90 -19.08
C GLN A 385 0.27 11.09 -18.15
N LEU A 386 0.16 11.82 -17.04
CA LEU A 386 1.30 12.20 -16.20
C LEU A 386 1.96 11.02 -15.44
N LEU A 387 1.28 9.88 -15.36
CA LEU A 387 1.81 8.65 -14.76
C LEU A 387 2.43 7.70 -15.81
N GLU A 388 2.46 8.08 -17.08
CA GLU A 388 3.02 7.27 -18.18
C GLU A 388 4.52 7.50 -18.38
N SER A 389 5.06 8.67 -18.00
CA SER A 389 6.50 8.97 -18.07
C SER A 389 7.01 9.79 -16.87
N GLY A 390 8.23 9.46 -16.44
CA GLY A 390 8.87 10.03 -15.26
C GLY A 390 10.01 9.16 -14.74
N THR A 391 10.49 9.46 -13.54
CA THR A 391 11.56 8.71 -12.86
C THR A 391 11.03 8.04 -11.61
N LEU A 392 11.26 6.74 -11.50
CA LEU A 392 11.04 5.97 -10.27
C LEU A 392 12.32 6.01 -9.42
N TYR A 393 12.15 6.15 -8.11
CA TYR A 393 13.19 6.14 -7.10
C TYR A 393 12.84 5.14 -6.00
N VAL A 394 13.86 4.66 -5.29
CA VAL A 394 13.72 3.86 -4.08
C VAL A 394 14.48 4.50 -2.91
N ALA A 395 13.97 4.37 -1.69
CA ALA A 395 14.54 5.00 -0.51
C ALA A 395 15.80 4.29 0.01
N ARG A 396 16.76 5.09 0.47
CA ARG A 396 17.79 4.67 1.43
C ARG A 396 17.73 5.57 2.67
N PHE A 397 17.65 4.95 3.84
CA PHE A 397 17.62 5.63 5.15
C PHE A 397 19.00 5.52 5.80
N ASN A 398 19.62 6.67 6.14
CA ASN A 398 21.00 6.76 6.62
C ASN A 398 21.11 6.89 8.16
N ASP A 399 22.30 6.53 8.66
CA ASP A 399 22.77 6.51 10.07
C ASP A 399 22.48 7.78 10.89
N ASP A 400 22.36 8.94 10.23
CA ASP A 400 22.23 10.26 10.85
C ASP A 400 20.81 10.88 10.81
N GLY A 401 19.81 10.11 10.36
CA GLY A 401 18.46 10.62 10.15
C GLY A 401 18.29 11.40 8.84
N SER A 402 19.30 11.40 7.95
CA SER A 402 19.12 11.76 6.54
C SER A 402 18.67 10.53 5.72
N GLY A 403 18.18 10.78 4.52
CA GLY A 403 17.94 9.73 3.53
C GLY A 403 18.06 10.26 2.11
N ASP A 404 18.27 9.35 1.17
CA ASP A 404 18.46 9.62 -0.25
C ASP A 404 17.43 8.84 -1.07
N TRP A 405 16.91 9.48 -2.13
CA TRP A 405 16.10 8.84 -3.16
C TRP A 405 17.00 8.37 -4.31
N LEU A 406 17.15 7.05 -4.46
CA LEU A 406 18.04 6.44 -5.45
C LEU A 406 17.29 6.20 -6.78
N PRO A 407 17.69 6.83 -7.90
CA PRO A 407 16.97 6.71 -9.17
C PRO A 407 17.15 5.33 -9.81
N LEU A 408 16.04 4.78 -10.30
CA LEU A 408 15.96 3.49 -10.99
C LEU A 408 15.94 3.70 -12.52
N ILE A 409 17.07 4.19 -13.06
CA ILE A 409 17.25 4.56 -14.47
C ILE A 409 18.19 3.56 -15.15
N PHE A 410 17.78 3.01 -16.29
CA PHE A 410 18.60 2.10 -17.09
C PHE A 410 19.85 2.80 -17.62
N GLY A 411 21.02 2.19 -17.40
CA GLY A 411 22.33 2.76 -17.73
C GLY A 411 22.97 3.58 -16.60
N GLU A 412 22.26 3.82 -15.49
CA GLU A 412 22.78 4.49 -14.30
C GLU A 412 22.90 3.53 -13.11
N ASN A 413 23.76 3.86 -12.12
CA ASN A 413 23.86 3.12 -10.84
C ASN A 413 24.06 1.59 -10.96
N GLY A 414 24.63 1.12 -12.08
CA GLY A 414 24.80 -0.31 -12.38
C GLY A 414 23.54 -1.01 -12.90
N LEU A 415 22.48 -0.28 -13.21
CA LEU A 415 21.22 -0.80 -13.75
C LEU A 415 21.32 -1.01 -15.27
N ASP A 416 22.17 -1.93 -15.68
CA ASP A 416 22.47 -2.21 -17.09
C ASP A 416 22.43 -3.72 -17.42
N GLN A 417 22.77 -4.06 -18.66
CA GLN A 417 22.76 -5.43 -19.18
C GLN A 417 23.66 -6.39 -18.39
N SER A 418 24.73 -5.91 -17.74
CA SER A 418 25.59 -6.74 -16.87
C SER A 418 24.88 -7.21 -15.60
N LYS A 419 23.78 -6.56 -15.21
CA LYS A 419 22.88 -6.96 -14.12
C LYS A 419 21.58 -7.60 -14.61
N GLY A 420 21.44 -7.82 -15.92
CA GLY A 420 20.28 -8.47 -16.51
C GLY A 420 19.07 -7.56 -16.72
N PHE A 421 19.30 -6.25 -16.88
CA PHE A 421 18.29 -5.29 -17.35
C PHE A 421 18.54 -4.99 -18.83
N ASP A 422 17.54 -5.13 -19.69
CA ASP A 422 17.70 -4.91 -21.13
C ASP A 422 17.44 -3.46 -21.56
N ASN A 423 16.52 -2.78 -20.86
CA ASN A 423 16.10 -1.40 -21.06
C ASN A 423 15.22 -0.93 -19.89
N GLN A 424 14.76 0.33 -19.89
CA GLN A 424 13.93 0.88 -18.80
C GLN A 424 12.63 0.11 -18.52
N GLY A 425 11.96 -0.42 -19.56
CA GLY A 425 10.72 -1.17 -19.39
C GLY A 425 10.94 -2.54 -18.73
N ASP A 426 11.97 -3.24 -19.17
CA ASP A 426 12.41 -4.50 -18.56
C ASP A 426 12.87 -4.30 -17.10
N LEU A 427 13.59 -3.21 -16.83
CA LEU A 427 13.97 -2.77 -15.48
C LEU A 427 12.74 -2.56 -14.58
N LEU A 428 11.68 -1.93 -15.08
CA LEU A 428 10.45 -1.67 -14.30
C LEU A 428 9.58 -2.92 -14.07
N ILE A 429 9.68 -3.96 -14.92
CA ILE A 429 9.09 -5.28 -14.62
C ILE A 429 9.88 -5.97 -13.49
N LYS A 430 11.19 -5.69 -13.43
CA LYS A 430 12.17 -6.18 -12.47
C LYS A 430 12.45 -5.17 -11.34
N THR A 431 11.54 -4.23 -11.03
CA THR A 431 11.78 -3.09 -10.11
C THR A 431 12.44 -3.50 -8.80
N ARG A 432 11.95 -4.59 -8.18
CA ARG A 432 12.51 -5.15 -6.95
C ARG A 432 14.01 -5.52 -7.08
N LEU A 433 14.44 -6.08 -8.22
CA LEU A 433 15.86 -6.40 -8.50
C LEU A 433 16.69 -5.15 -8.82
N ALA A 434 16.08 -4.12 -9.39
CA ALA A 434 16.73 -2.82 -9.60
C ALA A 434 16.99 -2.12 -8.25
N ALA A 435 16.00 -2.16 -7.34
CA ALA A 435 16.12 -1.66 -5.97
C ALA A 435 17.18 -2.42 -5.14
N ASP A 436 17.30 -3.74 -5.34
CA ASP A 436 18.45 -4.51 -4.82
C ASP A 436 19.76 -3.92 -5.32
N THR A 437 19.91 -3.79 -6.64
CA THR A 437 21.15 -3.38 -7.30
C THR A 437 21.67 -2.01 -6.82
N VAL A 438 20.78 -1.04 -6.55
CA VAL A 438 21.18 0.29 -6.06
C VAL A 438 21.38 0.40 -4.54
N GLY A 439 21.06 -0.64 -3.76
CA GLY A 439 21.25 -0.65 -2.32
C GLY A 439 20.15 0.06 -1.51
N ALA A 440 18.88 -0.12 -1.89
CA ALA A 440 17.72 0.28 -1.08
C ALA A 440 17.72 -0.33 0.34
N THR A 441 17.20 0.41 1.33
CA THR A 441 17.13 -0.05 2.73
C THR A 441 15.97 -1.01 2.95
N LYS A 442 16.23 -2.19 3.55
CA LYS A 442 15.22 -3.22 3.86
C LYS A 442 14.29 -2.80 5.00
N MET A 443 12.99 -2.68 4.72
CA MET A 443 12.00 -2.15 5.67
C MET A 443 11.13 -3.24 6.32
N ASP A 444 10.48 -2.90 7.43
CA ASP A 444 9.51 -3.76 8.11
C ASP A 444 8.08 -3.53 7.58
N ARG A 445 7.76 -4.16 6.44
CA ARG A 445 6.42 -4.13 5.79
C ARG A 445 5.82 -2.72 5.60
N PRO A 446 6.25 -1.98 4.56
CA PRO A 446 5.69 -0.68 4.22
C PRO A 446 4.27 -0.80 3.66
N GLU A 447 3.29 -0.48 4.50
CA GLU A 447 1.88 -0.39 4.15
C GLU A 447 1.57 1.08 3.74
N TRP A 448 0.47 1.69 4.21
CA TRP A 448 0.00 2.98 3.69
C TRP A 448 1.01 4.13 3.85
N ILE A 449 0.95 5.05 2.88
CA ILE A 449 1.70 6.31 2.90
C ILE A 449 0.73 7.50 2.85
N ALA A 450 0.94 8.49 3.70
CA ALA A 450 0.12 9.70 3.77
C ALA A 450 0.97 10.97 3.73
N VAL A 451 0.54 11.95 2.92
CA VAL A 451 1.20 13.26 2.79
C VAL A 451 0.42 14.31 3.58
N ASP A 452 1.10 15.08 4.44
CA ASP A 452 0.44 16.18 5.16
C ASP A 452 0.21 17.37 4.22
N THR A 453 -1.07 17.64 3.95
CA THR A 453 -1.51 18.76 3.10
C THR A 453 -1.29 20.14 3.74
N HIS A 454 -1.04 20.21 5.05
CA HIS A 454 -0.75 21.44 5.80
C HIS A 454 0.77 21.66 6.03
N ALA A 455 1.59 20.61 5.91
CA ALA A 455 3.05 20.67 6.01
C ALA A 455 3.72 20.12 4.74
N LYS A 456 3.98 21.00 3.77
CA LYS A 456 4.61 20.60 2.49
C LYS A 456 5.88 19.78 2.71
N GLY A 457 5.96 18.66 2.00
CA GLY A 457 7.08 17.72 2.05
C GLY A 457 7.13 16.84 3.31
N SER A 458 6.20 16.96 4.27
CA SER A 458 6.04 15.98 5.36
C SER A 458 5.19 14.80 4.89
N VAL A 459 5.71 13.60 5.09
CA VAL A 459 5.12 12.34 4.64
C VAL A 459 5.32 11.28 5.73
N TYR A 460 4.36 10.38 5.84
CA TYR A 460 4.25 9.37 6.88
C TYR A 460 4.02 8.01 6.24
N CYS A 461 4.63 6.95 6.77
CA CYS A 461 4.44 5.57 6.32
C CYS A 461 4.29 4.65 7.52
N THR A 462 3.32 3.74 7.44
CA THR A 462 3.17 2.62 8.36
C THR A 462 4.16 1.51 8.02
N LEU A 463 4.74 0.91 9.06
CA LEU A 463 5.71 -0.18 8.98
C LEU A 463 5.22 -1.26 9.94
N THR A 464 4.32 -2.11 9.45
CA THR A 464 3.29 -2.74 10.29
C THR A 464 3.82 -3.82 11.24
N ASN A 465 4.81 -4.60 10.79
CA ASN A 465 5.44 -5.67 11.56
C ASN A 465 6.54 -6.34 10.73
N ASN A 466 7.47 -6.99 11.42
CA ASN A 466 8.43 -7.92 10.84
C ASN A 466 8.96 -8.86 11.92
N SER A 467 8.24 -9.96 12.15
CA SER A 467 8.61 -10.97 13.14
C SER A 467 9.96 -11.66 12.82
N ASP A 468 10.50 -11.48 11.62
CA ASP A 468 11.80 -12.03 11.19
C ASP A 468 12.98 -11.07 11.38
N ARG A 469 12.74 -9.79 11.70
CA ARG A 469 13.77 -8.80 11.98
C ARG A 469 14.68 -9.25 13.12
N GLY A 470 15.99 -9.33 12.87
CA GLY A 470 17.00 -9.77 13.85
C GLY A 470 17.12 -11.29 14.05
N LYS A 471 16.39 -12.14 13.29
CA LYS A 471 16.66 -13.59 13.28
C LYS A 471 17.97 -13.91 12.55
N GLU A 472 18.55 -15.07 12.84
CA GLU A 472 19.74 -15.57 12.15
C GLU A 472 19.50 -15.67 10.63
N GLY A 473 20.47 -15.18 9.84
CA GLY A 473 20.36 -15.11 8.37
C GLY A 473 19.32 -14.11 7.83
N LYS A 474 18.71 -13.29 8.69
CA LYS A 474 17.80 -12.19 8.32
C LYS A 474 18.44 -10.83 8.60
N ALA A 475 17.77 -9.75 8.18
CA ALA A 475 18.29 -8.41 8.44
C ALA A 475 18.31 -8.13 9.95
N PRO A 476 19.42 -7.61 10.53
CA PRO A 476 19.48 -7.13 11.90
C PRO A 476 18.57 -5.91 12.13
N VAL A 477 18.43 -5.53 13.40
CA VAL A 477 17.83 -4.25 13.79
C VAL A 477 18.71 -3.08 13.37
N ASP A 478 18.06 -1.98 13.01
CA ASP A 478 18.70 -0.76 12.56
C ASP A 478 17.86 0.45 13.01
N ALA A 479 18.31 1.71 12.87
CA ALA A 479 17.52 2.81 13.47
C ALA A 479 16.23 3.15 12.69
N ALA A 480 16.11 2.68 11.44
CA ALA A 480 14.87 2.76 10.68
C ALA A 480 13.89 1.64 11.09
N ASN A 481 14.41 0.49 11.54
CA ASN A 481 13.69 -0.72 11.93
C ASN A 481 14.24 -1.27 13.28
N PRO A 482 13.93 -0.62 14.43
CA PRO A 482 14.68 -0.81 15.67
C PRO A 482 14.28 -2.03 16.52
N HIS A 483 13.15 -2.67 16.24
CA HIS A 483 12.63 -3.78 17.04
C HIS A 483 13.03 -5.14 16.46
N ALA A 484 13.69 -5.98 17.25
CA ALA A 484 13.96 -7.38 16.90
C ALA A 484 12.72 -8.23 17.17
N ASN A 485 12.34 -9.11 16.23
CA ASN A 485 11.04 -9.80 16.22
C ASN A 485 9.91 -8.77 16.37
N ASN A 486 9.84 -7.83 15.43
CA ASN A 486 8.89 -6.72 15.44
C ASN A 486 7.46 -7.26 15.23
N GLN A 487 6.68 -7.35 16.32
CA GLN A 487 5.29 -7.84 16.29
C GLN A 487 4.24 -6.73 16.27
N PHE A 488 4.66 -5.47 16.43
CA PHE A 488 3.75 -4.34 16.66
C PHE A 488 3.87 -3.24 15.61
N GLY A 489 5.02 -3.11 14.95
CA GLY A 489 5.24 -2.08 13.94
C GLY A 489 5.53 -0.69 14.50
N HIS A 490 5.55 0.27 13.59
CA HIS A 490 5.82 1.67 13.87
C HIS A 490 5.34 2.58 12.74
N ILE A 491 5.24 3.87 13.02
CA ILE A 491 4.94 4.90 12.03
C ILE A 491 6.21 5.72 11.80
N MET A 492 6.74 5.64 10.59
CA MET A 492 7.84 6.47 10.13
C MET A 492 7.32 7.80 9.59
N HIS A 493 8.12 8.86 9.75
CA HIS A 493 7.88 10.17 9.16
C HIS A 493 9.15 10.68 8.50
N TRP A 494 9.03 11.26 7.31
CA TRP A 494 10.11 12.02 6.68
C TRP A 494 9.65 13.37 6.19
N ARG A 495 10.63 14.27 6.07
CA ARG A 495 10.50 15.59 5.51
C ARG A 495 11.47 15.75 4.35
N GLU A 496 10.92 15.98 3.16
CA GLU A 496 11.69 16.25 1.95
C GLU A 496 12.53 17.51 2.09
N GLU A 497 13.75 17.49 1.54
CA GLU A 497 14.65 18.64 1.54
C GLU A 497 13.97 19.85 0.87
N ARG A 498 14.19 21.05 1.42
CA ARG A 498 13.52 22.31 1.02
C ARG A 498 11.97 22.27 1.10
N ALA A 499 11.36 21.27 1.74
CA ALA A 499 9.91 21.05 1.73
C ALA A 499 9.32 20.82 0.32
N ASP A 500 10.13 20.30 -0.60
CA ASP A 500 9.76 20.03 -1.99
C ASP A 500 9.71 18.51 -2.28
N PRO A 501 8.54 17.93 -2.57
CA PRO A 501 8.41 16.55 -3.01
C PRO A 501 9.28 16.15 -4.21
N ALA A 502 9.81 17.06 -5.02
CA ALA A 502 10.79 16.70 -6.06
C ALA A 502 12.23 16.48 -5.57
N SER A 503 12.54 16.72 -4.29
CA SER A 503 13.90 16.57 -3.75
C SER A 503 14.42 15.13 -3.80
N ALA A 504 15.72 14.97 -4.06
CA ALA A 504 16.42 13.68 -4.04
C ALA A 504 16.89 13.28 -2.63
N LYS A 505 16.57 14.07 -1.61
CA LYS A 505 16.99 13.90 -0.21
C LYS A 505 15.90 14.29 0.76
N PHE A 506 15.92 13.66 1.93
CA PHE A 506 14.99 13.91 3.01
C PHE A 506 15.68 13.76 4.38
N THR A 507 15.01 14.21 5.43
CA THR A 507 15.33 13.88 6.83
C THR A 507 14.17 13.10 7.43
N TRP A 508 14.45 12.07 8.23
CA TRP A 508 13.43 11.17 8.76
C TRP A 508 13.57 10.93 10.26
N ASN A 509 12.48 10.46 10.86
CA ASN A 509 12.42 9.98 12.23
C ASN A 509 11.29 8.95 12.37
N ILE A 510 11.33 8.16 13.44
CA ILE A 510 10.16 7.39 13.87
C ILE A 510 9.24 8.34 14.65
N LEU A 511 7.97 8.41 14.27
CA LEU A 511 6.95 9.21 14.94
C LEU A 511 6.41 8.46 16.17
N VAL A 512 6.06 7.19 15.98
CA VAL A 512 5.50 6.31 17.01
C VAL A 512 6.06 4.91 16.81
N LEU A 513 6.59 4.31 17.88
CA LEU A 513 6.75 2.85 17.98
C LEU A 513 5.45 2.29 18.55
N ALA A 514 4.82 1.35 17.87
CA ALA A 514 3.62 0.69 18.38
C ALA A 514 3.98 -0.41 19.41
N GLY A 515 3.00 -0.93 20.15
CA GLY A 515 3.19 -1.97 21.15
C GLY A 515 2.53 -1.70 22.49
N ARG A 516 3.22 -2.04 23.58
CA ARG A 516 2.76 -1.90 24.96
C ARG A 516 3.42 -0.73 25.67
N THR A 517 2.62 0.13 26.28
CA THR A 517 3.08 1.24 27.13
C THR A 517 3.44 0.80 28.55
N ASP A 518 2.94 -0.36 28.99
CA ASP A 518 3.20 -0.94 30.32
C ASP A 518 4.42 -1.88 30.37
N SER A 519 5.13 -2.07 29.25
CA SER A 519 6.25 -3.02 29.13
C SER A 519 7.62 -2.34 29.15
N ASP A 520 8.58 -2.99 29.81
CA ASP A 520 10.00 -2.66 29.75
C ASP A 520 10.80 -3.59 28.81
N ASP A 521 10.17 -4.60 28.18
CA ASP A 521 10.81 -5.40 27.12
C ASP A 521 11.03 -4.53 25.86
N PRO A 522 12.28 -4.29 25.41
CA PRO A 522 12.56 -3.49 24.22
C PRO A 522 11.95 -4.03 22.92
N LYS A 523 11.47 -5.28 22.88
CA LYS A 523 10.76 -5.86 21.72
C LYS A 523 9.28 -5.54 21.68
N ALA A 524 8.70 -5.19 22.83
CA ALA A 524 7.27 -4.96 22.99
C ALA A 524 6.92 -3.55 23.46
N LYS A 525 7.92 -2.72 23.80
CA LYS A 525 7.72 -1.37 24.34
C LYS A 525 7.32 -0.37 23.25
N GLY A 526 6.08 0.12 23.34
CA GLY A 526 5.57 1.20 22.50
C GLY A 526 5.94 2.60 23.02
N SER A 527 5.75 3.61 22.18
CA SER A 527 6.00 5.03 22.50
C SER A 527 4.76 5.92 22.41
N MET A 528 3.56 5.33 22.34
CA MET A 528 2.29 6.04 22.18
C MET A 528 1.98 6.93 23.39
N GLN A 529 1.25 8.02 23.13
CA GLN A 529 0.65 8.87 24.15
C GLN A 529 -0.88 8.79 24.00
N GLY A 530 -1.47 7.67 24.44
CA GLY A 530 -2.89 7.39 24.23
C GLY A 530 -3.20 5.90 24.35
N ALA A 531 -4.13 5.42 23.51
CA ALA A 531 -4.44 4.00 23.41
C ALA A 531 -3.25 3.19 22.87
N GLU A 532 -3.17 1.93 23.31
CA GLU A 532 -2.24 0.94 22.76
C GLU A 532 -2.79 0.39 21.44
N PHE A 533 -1.89 0.20 20.48
CA PHE A 533 -2.16 -0.43 19.19
C PHE A 533 -0.91 -1.18 18.72
N GLY A 534 -1.09 -2.04 17.72
CA GLY A 534 -0.05 -2.78 17.01
C GLY A 534 -0.56 -3.13 15.62
N SER A 535 0.38 -3.37 14.69
CA SER A 535 0.12 -3.45 13.25
C SER A 535 -0.63 -2.22 12.72
N PRO A 536 -0.07 -0.99 12.86
CA PRO A 536 -0.61 0.15 12.16
C PRO A 536 -0.44 -0.07 10.65
N ASP A 537 -1.53 0.11 9.92
CA ASP A 537 -1.67 -0.23 8.52
C ASP A 537 -2.19 1.00 7.77
N GLY A 538 -3.50 1.25 7.83
CA GLY A 538 -4.17 2.35 7.18
C GLY A 538 -3.70 3.74 7.63
N LEU A 539 -3.53 4.66 6.68
CA LEU A 539 -3.13 6.03 7.00
C LEU A 539 -3.60 7.09 5.99
N SER A 540 -4.32 8.10 6.48
CA SER A 540 -4.80 9.23 5.69
C SER A 540 -4.84 10.54 6.49
N PHE A 541 -4.89 11.69 5.80
CA PHE A 541 -5.08 13.01 6.43
C PHE A 541 -6.47 13.59 6.13
N ASP A 542 -7.19 13.99 7.17
CA ASP A 542 -8.42 14.77 7.00
C ASP A 542 -8.12 16.22 6.59
N HIS A 543 -9.14 16.93 6.10
CA HIS A 543 -9.05 18.34 5.69
C HIS A 543 -8.60 19.31 6.81
N ARG A 544 -8.54 18.86 8.08
CA ARG A 544 -8.08 19.64 9.24
C ARG A 544 -6.63 19.35 9.61
N GLY A 545 -5.97 18.41 8.93
CA GLY A 545 -4.60 17.99 9.22
C GLY A 545 -4.52 16.93 10.34
N ARG A 546 -5.58 16.16 10.56
CA ARG A 546 -5.54 15.00 11.47
C ARG A 546 -5.17 13.76 10.66
N ALA A 547 -4.09 13.09 11.06
CA ALA A 547 -3.85 11.71 10.66
C ALA A 547 -4.97 10.83 11.23
N VAL A 548 -5.50 9.94 10.41
CA VAL A 548 -6.50 8.93 10.75
C VAL A 548 -6.12 7.62 10.09
N ASP A 549 -6.41 6.52 10.77
CA ASP A 549 -6.53 5.21 10.15
C ASP A 549 -7.91 5.17 9.46
N PRO A 550 -7.99 4.91 8.13
CA PRO A 550 -9.26 4.88 7.40
C PRO A 550 -10.02 3.55 7.46
N ASP A 551 -9.39 2.46 7.94
CA ASP A 551 -9.89 1.08 7.81
C ASP A 551 -10.53 0.49 9.09
#